data_AF-A0A6J3M7N1-F1
#
_entry.id   AF-A0A6J3M7N1-F1
#
_cell.length_a   1.000
_cell.length_b   1.000
_cell.length_c   1.000
_cell.angle_alpha   90.00
_cell.angle_beta   90.00
_cell.angle_gamma   90.00
#
_symmetry.space_group_name_H-M   'P 1'
#
loop_
_entity.id
_entity.type
_entity.pdbx_description
1 polymer ?
#
loop_
_entity_poly.entity_id
_entity_poly.type
_entity_poly.pdbx_seq_one_letter_code
_entity_poly.pdbx_strand_id
1 'polypeptide(L)'
;MVRNMPSLSSMRDAIEDHSMNIRDETNDFGLRPLPTNMAQSTPQKHLSPYSAHRSTPLQANKSADTCGASYEPKRSSTKARNALSSLQFKANKENASRYTKPFCDFLTENPTVFHAVVTLKKDLQDAGFKEISERDNWSLKTGGRYVVERNGSSLIAFVVGSKYQPGNGAAILAGHIDALTVRLKPVSKVPNKAGYIQLGVAPYAGGLNPTWMDRDLGIGGRVLVKSGNKVVTKLVKLDWPIARVPTLAPHFGAPSNGPFNAETQLVPILGLDDSDASSESHASEKAFDRPSLLAGARGSSIGFEATQPPALVETIKSALGLKVDESIVNWELELFDVQPATVGGLKKDFIFAGRIDDKLCSWAALQALIESQESDTDSSSLIKVVALFDDEEIGSGLRQGAKGNFLPQVLERAVGSLADHTPSSDLMGRTYANSFLVSSDVTHAVNPNFLNVYLENHAPHLNTGVAVAADPNGHMTTDSVSTAIYQACADKVGAKLQVFQIRNDSRSGGTVGPMLSSATGIRAIDAGLPQLSMHSIRATTGALDPGLGVLNFVSFLNNFESVDKEFR
;
A
#
# COMPACT_ATOMS: atom_id res chain seq x y z
N MET A 1 52.55 -21.41 -44.39
CA MET A 1 53.24 -20.20 -43.89
C MET A 1 52.35 -19.56 -42.83
N VAL A 2 52.75 -19.73 -41.58
CA VAL A 2 52.20 -19.09 -40.38
C VAL A 2 52.71 -17.66 -40.31
N ARG A 3 51.86 -16.68 -39.98
CA ARG A 3 52.18 -15.39 -39.29
C ARG A 3 50.89 -14.88 -38.66
N ASN A 4 50.63 -15.24 -37.39
CA ASN A 4 50.93 -14.51 -36.14
C ASN A 4 49.97 -13.34 -35.85
N MET A 5 49.06 -13.58 -34.90
CA MET A 5 48.33 -12.58 -34.12
C MET A 5 49.26 -11.87 -33.12
N PRO A 6 48.99 -10.61 -32.74
CA PRO A 6 49.53 -10.02 -31.51
C PRO A 6 48.70 -10.40 -30.28
N SER A 7 49.39 -10.47 -29.14
CA SER A 7 48.96 -11.01 -27.84
C SER A 7 48.17 -10.04 -26.95
N LEU A 8 47.47 -10.64 -25.99
CA LEU A 8 46.64 -10.13 -24.87
C LEU A 8 47.36 -9.20 -23.84
N SER A 9 48.23 -8.29 -24.27
CA SER A 9 48.96 -7.38 -23.35
C SER A 9 48.75 -5.88 -23.63
N SER A 10 47.76 -5.48 -24.42
CA SER A 10 47.49 -4.06 -24.76
C SER A 10 46.11 -3.55 -24.35
N MET A 11 45.42 -4.21 -23.41
CA MET A 11 44.16 -3.74 -22.82
C MET A 11 44.26 -3.67 -21.28
N ARG A 12 45.28 -2.99 -20.77
CA ARG A 12 45.38 -2.67 -19.33
C ARG A 12 45.62 -1.19 -18.99
N ASP A 13 45.79 -0.31 -19.98
CA ASP A 13 46.09 1.11 -19.74
C ASP A 13 44.97 2.07 -20.18
N ALA A 14 43.69 1.68 -20.04
CA ALA A 14 42.54 2.55 -20.35
C ALA A 14 41.46 2.55 -19.25
N ILE A 15 41.85 2.28 -17.99
CA ILE A 15 40.98 2.39 -16.81
C ILE A 15 41.78 3.11 -15.72
N GLU A 16 42.15 4.36 -15.95
CA GLU A 16 42.74 5.22 -14.92
C GLU A 16 42.69 6.70 -15.32
N ASP A 17 41.53 7.20 -15.77
CA ASP A 17 41.27 8.65 -15.71
C ASP A 17 39.77 8.97 -15.81
N HIS A 18 39.09 9.03 -14.68
CA HIS A 18 37.92 9.88 -14.38
C HIS A 18 37.29 9.48 -13.05
N SER A 19 38.03 9.76 -11.98
CA SER A 19 37.51 9.82 -10.63
C SER A 19 37.83 11.21 -10.08
N MET A 20 36.88 12.15 -10.17
CA MET A 20 36.71 13.25 -9.21
C MET A 20 35.49 14.12 -9.55
N ASN A 21 34.77 14.49 -8.49
CA ASN A 21 33.74 15.53 -8.36
C ASN A 21 32.31 15.22 -8.84
N ILE A 22 31.53 14.57 -7.98
CA ILE A 22 30.23 15.11 -7.57
C ILE A 22 30.17 15.01 -6.04
N ARG A 23 30.37 16.16 -5.38
CA ARG A 23 30.19 16.33 -3.94
C ARG A 23 28.72 16.65 -3.66
N ASP A 24 28.27 16.17 -2.50
CA ASP A 24 27.08 16.59 -1.78
C ASP A 24 26.86 18.11 -1.84
N GLU A 25 25.68 18.52 -2.31
CA GLU A 25 25.11 19.81 -1.94
C GLU A 25 23.82 19.56 -1.15
N THR A 26 24.01 19.47 0.16
CA THR A 26 23.00 19.78 1.16
C THR A 26 22.58 21.23 1.01
N ASN A 27 21.32 21.49 0.64
CA ASN A 27 20.80 22.85 0.55
C ASN A 27 20.45 23.42 1.94
N ASP A 28 21.39 24.22 2.42
CA ASP A 28 21.25 25.20 3.49
C ASP A 28 20.47 26.42 2.96
N PHE A 29 19.20 26.57 3.35
CA PHE A 29 18.42 27.75 3.01
C PHE A 29 18.60 28.83 4.09
N GLY A 30 19.59 29.68 3.84
CA GLY A 30 19.77 30.96 4.51
C GLY A 30 18.58 31.89 4.31
N LEU A 31 17.99 32.29 5.43
CA LEU A 31 17.03 33.38 5.58
C LEU A 31 17.60 34.69 4.98
N ARG A 32 16.83 35.33 4.09
CA ARG A 32 16.96 36.77 3.82
C ARG A 32 15.71 37.51 4.29
N PRO A 33 15.86 38.65 5.02
CA PRO A 33 14.74 39.34 5.63
C PRO A 33 14.02 40.27 4.64
N LEU A 34 12.69 40.32 4.75
CA LEU A 34 11.83 41.31 4.09
C LEU A 34 11.83 42.63 4.88
N PRO A 35 11.67 43.78 4.20
CA PRO A 35 11.77 45.10 4.83
C PRO A 35 10.55 45.46 5.69
N THR A 36 10.86 46.03 6.85
CA THR A 36 9.94 46.65 7.81
C THR A 36 9.26 47.89 7.23
N ASN A 37 7.93 47.94 7.30
CA ASN A 37 7.18 49.20 7.26
C ASN A 37 6.42 49.38 8.57
N MET A 38 6.82 50.42 9.30
CA MET A 38 6.12 50.94 10.47
C MET A 38 4.85 51.67 10.03
N ALA A 39 3.73 51.35 10.66
CA ALA A 39 2.61 52.27 10.80
C ALA A 39 2.01 52.08 12.21
N GLN A 40 2.28 53.07 13.05
CA GLN A 40 1.68 53.26 14.36
C GLN A 40 0.22 53.69 14.19
N SER A 41 -0.72 53.09 14.93
CA SER A 41 -1.91 53.82 15.39
C SER A 41 -2.47 53.21 16.69
N THR A 42 -2.99 54.11 17.50
CA THR A 42 -3.26 54.10 18.94
C THR A 42 -4.47 53.24 19.36
N PRO A 43 -4.52 52.75 20.63
CA PRO A 43 -5.67 52.01 21.14
C PRO A 43 -6.73 52.93 21.74
N GLN A 44 -7.99 52.79 21.32
CA GLN A 44 -9.14 53.37 22.01
C GLN A 44 -9.73 52.37 23.02
N LYS A 45 -9.78 52.84 24.27
CA LYS A 45 -10.47 52.23 25.41
C LYS A 45 -11.98 52.38 25.24
N HIS A 46 -12.72 51.30 25.44
CA HIS A 46 -14.10 51.38 25.93
C HIS A 46 -14.33 50.36 27.04
N LEU A 47 -14.64 50.88 28.22
CA LEU A 47 -15.13 50.19 29.41
C LEU A 47 -16.64 50.02 29.32
N SER A 48 -17.17 48.86 29.72
CA SER A 48 -18.41 48.76 30.53
C SER A 48 -18.60 47.31 31.03
N PRO A 49 -19.08 47.09 32.27
CA PRO A 49 -18.98 45.82 32.98
C PRO A 49 -20.28 45.00 32.94
N TYR A 50 -20.18 43.67 33.04
CA TYR A 50 -21.31 42.83 33.45
C TYR A 50 -20.88 41.79 34.51
N SER A 51 -21.18 42.18 35.75
CA SER A 51 -21.81 41.38 36.82
C SER A 51 -21.64 39.85 36.79
N ALA A 52 -20.81 39.37 37.72
CA ALA A 52 -20.75 37.98 38.16
C ALA A 52 -21.95 37.65 39.07
N HIS A 53 -22.72 36.62 38.70
CA HIS A 53 -23.65 35.97 39.63
C HIS A 53 -23.07 34.64 40.13
N ARG A 54 -22.89 34.59 41.46
CA ARG A 54 -22.69 33.37 42.26
C ARG A 54 -23.80 32.37 41.97
N SER A 55 -23.42 31.10 41.77
CA SER A 55 -24.28 29.95 42.07
C SER A 55 -23.54 29.01 43.02
N THR A 56 -24.27 28.60 44.05
CA THR A 56 -23.89 27.75 45.18
C THR A 56 -23.69 26.28 44.78
N PRO A 57 -22.91 25.50 45.55
CA PRO A 57 -22.56 24.12 45.21
C PRO A 57 -23.63 23.13 45.68
N LEU A 58 -24.03 22.22 44.78
CA LEU A 58 -24.82 21.03 45.12
C LEU A 58 -23.88 19.90 45.53
N GLN A 59 -24.10 19.40 46.74
CA GLN A 59 -23.51 18.18 47.29
C GLN A 59 -23.90 16.96 46.44
N ALA A 60 -22.93 16.11 46.11
CA ALA A 60 -23.18 14.76 45.60
C ALA A 60 -22.59 13.74 46.59
N ASN A 61 -23.45 12.82 47.00
CA ASN A 61 -23.24 11.77 47.97
C ASN A 61 -22.18 10.75 47.55
N LYS A 62 -21.47 10.25 48.57
CA LYS A 62 -20.75 8.97 48.55
C LYS A 62 -21.74 7.82 48.62
N SER A 63 -21.60 6.83 47.75
CA SER A 63 -21.85 5.42 48.06
C SER A 63 -21.09 4.55 47.06
N ALA A 64 -20.26 3.67 47.60
CA ALA A 64 -19.56 2.62 46.90
C ALA A 64 -20.54 1.58 46.34
N ASP A 65 -20.19 0.92 45.24
CA ASP A 65 -20.24 -0.54 45.21
C ASP A 65 -19.48 -1.13 44.01
N THR A 66 -18.85 -2.26 44.32
CA THR A 66 -18.01 -3.13 43.51
C THR A 66 -18.76 -3.77 42.34
N CYS A 67 -18.10 -3.92 41.18
CA CYS A 67 -18.28 -5.12 40.35
C CYS A 67 -17.11 -5.32 39.39
N GLY A 68 -16.28 -6.32 39.67
CA GLY A 68 -15.44 -6.94 38.64
C GLY A 68 -16.34 -7.68 37.65
N ALA A 69 -16.18 -7.39 36.37
CA ALA A 69 -16.77 -8.17 35.29
C ALA A 69 -15.65 -8.54 34.32
N SER A 70 -15.32 -9.83 34.31
CA SER A 70 -14.48 -10.49 33.33
C SER A 70 -15.00 -10.21 31.92
N TYR A 71 -14.19 -9.55 31.09
CA TYR A 71 -14.48 -9.32 29.69
C TYR A 71 -14.21 -10.62 28.91
N GLU A 72 -15.27 -11.39 28.61
CA GLU A 72 -15.18 -12.43 27.59
C GLU A 72 -15.19 -11.76 26.21
N PRO A 73 -14.16 -11.95 25.36
CA PRO A 73 -14.17 -11.40 24.02
C PRO A 73 -15.28 -12.09 23.22
N LYS A 74 -16.31 -11.32 22.86
CA LYS A 74 -17.33 -11.76 21.90
C LYS A 74 -16.62 -12.19 20.63
N ARG A 75 -16.60 -13.50 20.38
CA ARG A 75 -16.25 -14.09 19.08
C ARG A 75 -17.01 -13.33 18.00
N SER A 76 -16.27 -12.61 17.16
CA SER A 76 -16.75 -12.01 15.93
C SER A 76 -17.60 -13.04 15.19
N SER A 77 -18.86 -12.69 14.98
CA SER A 77 -19.90 -13.59 14.54
C SER A 77 -19.58 -14.17 13.16
N THR A 78 -19.45 -15.49 13.11
CA THR A 78 -19.24 -16.32 11.92
C THR A 78 -20.33 -16.15 10.85
N LYS A 79 -21.42 -15.43 11.14
CA LYS A 79 -22.53 -15.16 10.21
C LYS A 79 -22.21 -14.15 9.10
N ALA A 80 -21.19 -13.29 9.24
CA ALA A 80 -20.78 -12.39 8.16
C ALA A 80 -19.89 -13.08 7.09
N ARG A 81 -19.32 -14.26 7.40
CA ARG A 81 -18.39 -14.97 6.51
C ARG A 81 -19.06 -15.73 5.36
N ASN A 82 -20.39 -15.85 5.35
CA ASN A 82 -21.14 -16.60 4.34
C ASN A 82 -21.82 -15.72 3.27
N ALA A 83 -21.53 -14.42 3.22
CA ALA A 83 -22.10 -13.50 2.20
C ALA A 83 -21.11 -13.07 1.11
N LEU A 84 -19.84 -13.49 1.19
CA LEU A 84 -18.82 -13.35 0.15
C LEU A 84 -18.69 -14.65 -0.68
N SER A 85 -19.79 -15.38 -0.87
CA SER A 85 -19.84 -16.37 -1.94
C SER A 85 -19.62 -15.62 -3.26
N SER A 86 -18.40 -15.64 -3.77
CA SER A 86 -17.99 -15.19 -5.11
C SER A 86 -18.77 -13.97 -5.60
N LEU A 87 -18.24 -12.76 -5.37
CA LEU A 87 -18.71 -11.56 -6.08
C LEU A 87 -18.36 -11.69 -7.57
N GLN A 88 -18.96 -12.67 -8.25
CA GLN A 88 -19.02 -12.76 -9.70
C GLN A 88 -20.18 -11.89 -10.14
N PHE A 89 -20.04 -10.59 -9.86
CA PHE A 89 -20.77 -9.63 -10.64
C PHE A 89 -20.23 -9.71 -12.07
N LYS A 90 -21.04 -9.42 -13.07
CA LYS A 90 -20.56 -9.28 -14.44
C LYS A 90 -20.51 -7.78 -14.68
N ALA A 91 -19.34 -7.17 -14.50
CA ALA A 91 -19.21 -5.72 -14.58
C ALA A 91 -19.84 -5.19 -15.89
N ASN A 92 -20.74 -4.22 -15.75
CA ASN A 92 -21.35 -3.50 -16.85
C ASN A 92 -21.61 -2.05 -16.44
N LYS A 93 -22.06 -1.23 -17.38
CA LYS A 93 -22.24 0.21 -17.14
C LYS A 93 -23.29 0.51 -16.07
N GLU A 94 -24.26 -0.39 -15.90
CA GLU A 94 -25.42 -0.20 -15.04
C GLU A 94 -25.20 -0.67 -13.61
N ASN A 95 -24.14 -1.45 -13.34
CA ASN A 95 -23.97 -2.15 -12.07
C ASN A 95 -22.73 -1.77 -11.26
N ALA A 96 -22.01 -0.70 -11.64
CA ALA A 96 -20.81 -0.24 -10.93
C ALA A 96 -21.02 -0.05 -9.41
N SER A 97 -22.22 0.35 -8.98
CA SER A 97 -22.58 0.50 -7.56
C SER A 97 -22.59 -0.80 -6.75
N ARG A 98 -22.61 -1.98 -7.40
CA ARG A 98 -22.53 -3.28 -6.70
C ARG A 98 -21.16 -3.53 -6.08
N TYR A 99 -20.12 -2.87 -6.59
CA TYR A 99 -18.75 -2.99 -6.12
C TYR A 99 -18.42 -2.06 -4.95
N THR A 100 -19.24 -1.04 -4.71
CA THR A 100 -19.04 -0.03 -3.65
C THR A 100 -18.92 -0.66 -2.26
N LYS A 101 -19.90 -1.46 -1.85
CA LYS A 101 -19.94 -2.05 -0.51
C LYS A 101 -18.85 -3.12 -0.33
N PRO A 102 -18.64 -4.07 -1.26
CA PRO A 102 -17.50 -4.98 -1.21
C PRO A 102 -16.14 -4.30 -1.05
N PHE A 103 -15.91 -3.21 -1.78
CA PHE A 103 -14.65 -2.47 -1.67
C PHE A 103 -14.50 -1.79 -0.31
N CYS A 104 -15.56 -1.18 0.23
CA CYS A 104 -15.56 -0.65 1.60
C CYS A 104 -15.27 -1.75 2.64
N ASP A 105 -15.87 -2.92 2.49
CA ASP A 105 -15.62 -4.07 3.38
C ASP A 105 -14.16 -4.52 3.28
N PHE A 106 -13.62 -4.61 2.05
CA PHE A 106 -12.21 -4.95 1.82
C PHE A 106 -11.26 -3.97 2.52
N LEU A 107 -11.43 -2.65 2.36
CA LEU A 107 -10.57 -1.64 3.00
C LEU A 107 -10.67 -1.64 4.53
N THR A 108 -11.85 -1.95 5.07
CA THR A 108 -12.10 -2.00 6.52
C THR A 108 -11.48 -3.26 7.14
N GLU A 109 -11.62 -4.40 6.46
CA GLU A 109 -11.16 -5.68 7.00
C GLU A 109 -9.67 -5.91 6.82
N ASN A 110 -9.05 -5.31 5.80
CA ASN A 110 -7.66 -5.59 5.40
C ASN A 110 -6.74 -4.36 5.54
N PRO A 111 -6.38 -3.99 6.78
CA PRO A 111 -5.66 -2.76 7.03
C PRO A 111 -4.20 -2.82 6.55
N THR A 112 -3.52 -3.95 6.67
CA THR A 112 -2.10 -4.08 6.27
C THR A 112 -1.94 -4.77 4.92
N VAL A 113 -0.75 -4.66 4.33
CA VAL A 113 -0.42 -5.35 3.06
C VAL A 113 -0.63 -6.88 3.18
N PHE A 114 -0.20 -7.47 4.31
CA PHE A 114 -0.34 -8.90 4.57
C PHE A 114 -1.80 -9.36 4.63
N HIS A 115 -2.69 -8.59 5.26
CA HIS A 115 -4.12 -8.93 5.30
C HIS A 115 -4.75 -8.83 3.91
N ALA A 116 -4.39 -7.79 3.15
CA ALA A 116 -4.88 -7.61 1.79
C ALA A 116 -4.48 -8.80 0.90
N VAL A 117 -3.21 -9.20 0.90
CA VAL A 117 -2.73 -10.35 0.11
C VAL A 117 -3.42 -11.65 0.50
N VAL A 118 -3.59 -11.93 1.81
CA VAL A 118 -4.29 -13.15 2.26
C VAL A 118 -5.73 -13.18 1.79
N THR A 119 -6.45 -12.05 1.88
CA THR A 119 -7.85 -11.96 1.43
C THR A 119 -7.97 -12.08 -0.08
N LEU A 120 -7.14 -11.35 -0.85
CA LEU A 120 -7.16 -11.42 -2.32
C LEU A 120 -6.77 -12.81 -2.83
N LYS A 121 -5.79 -13.48 -2.19
CA LYS A 121 -5.45 -14.87 -2.50
C LYS A 121 -6.62 -15.81 -2.21
N LYS A 122 -7.33 -15.60 -1.11
CA LYS A 122 -8.52 -16.38 -0.78
C LYS A 122 -9.62 -16.18 -1.83
N ASP A 123 -9.88 -14.95 -2.26
CA ASP A 123 -10.87 -14.66 -3.30
C ASP A 123 -10.53 -15.39 -4.61
N LEU A 124 -9.24 -15.43 -4.99
CA LEU A 124 -8.78 -16.21 -6.15
C LEU A 124 -8.96 -17.72 -5.97
N GLN A 125 -8.64 -18.27 -4.79
CA GLN A 125 -8.83 -19.69 -4.50
C GLN A 125 -10.30 -20.09 -4.55
N ASP A 126 -11.18 -19.25 -4.00
CA ASP A 126 -12.63 -19.42 -4.06
C ASP A 126 -13.14 -19.30 -5.53
N ALA A 127 -12.41 -18.60 -6.40
CA ALA A 127 -12.63 -18.54 -7.85
C ALA A 127 -11.92 -19.66 -8.67
N GLY A 128 -11.32 -20.64 -7.99
CA GLY A 128 -10.71 -21.83 -8.62
C GLY A 128 -9.25 -21.67 -9.06
N PHE A 129 -8.55 -20.63 -8.62
CA PHE A 129 -7.12 -20.50 -8.85
C PHE A 129 -6.32 -21.45 -7.96
N LYS A 130 -5.35 -22.13 -8.55
CA LYS A 130 -4.43 -23.01 -7.83
C LYS A 130 -3.24 -22.23 -7.29
N GLU A 131 -3.03 -22.28 -5.98
CA GLU A 131 -1.80 -21.76 -5.38
C GLU A 131 -0.59 -22.60 -5.80
N ILE A 132 0.46 -21.92 -6.26
CA ILE A 132 1.75 -22.51 -6.61
C ILE A 132 2.86 -21.78 -5.86
N SER A 133 3.92 -22.51 -5.53
CA SER A 133 5.06 -21.99 -4.76
C SER A 133 6.22 -21.64 -5.68
N GLU A 134 6.89 -20.52 -5.40
CA GLU A 134 8.16 -20.19 -6.06
C GLU A 134 9.26 -21.22 -5.79
N ARG A 135 9.11 -22.03 -4.73
CA ARG A 135 10.12 -23.01 -4.30
C ARG A 135 9.99 -24.37 -5.00
N ASP A 136 8.90 -24.60 -5.72
CA ASP A 136 8.60 -25.89 -6.36
C ASP A 136 8.76 -25.79 -7.87
N ASN A 137 8.90 -26.93 -8.55
CA ASN A 137 8.77 -26.99 -10.01
C ASN A 137 7.31 -26.77 -10.43
N TRP A 138 7.10 -26.12 -11.56
CA TRP A 138 5.76 -25.82 -12.07
C TRP A 138 5.38 -26.78 -13.19
N SER A 139 4.13 -27.27 -13.14
CA SER A 139 3.50 -28.06 -14.20
C SER A 139 2.19 -27.38 -14.57
N LEU A 140 2.31 -26.32 -15.36
CA LEU A 140 1.21 -25.51 -15.82
C LEU A 140 0.54 -26.15 -17.04
N LYS A 141 -0.71 -25.76 -17.27
CA LYS A 141 -1.53 -26.23 -18.38
C LYS A 141 -2.27 -25.04 -18.98
N THR A 142 -2.53 -25.11 -20.28
CA THR A 142 -3.49 -24.22 -20.95
C THR A 142 -4.87 -24.39 -20.31
N GLY A 143 -5.64 -23.30 -20.25
CA GLY A 143 -6.87 -23.21 -19.48
C GLY A 143 -6.69 -23.17 -17.95
N GLY A 144 -5.46 -23.33 -17.44
CA GLY A 144 -5.15 -23.33 -16.02
C GLY A 144 -5.13 -21.93 -15.41
N ARG A 145 -5.45 -21.86 -14.11
CA ARG A 145 -5.51 -20.63 -13.31
C ARG A 145 -4.64 -20.78 -12.09
N TYR A 146 -3.72 -19.85 -11.87
CA TYR A 146 -2.69 -20.00 -10.86
C TYR A 146 -2.45 -18.70 -10.10
N VAL A 147 -2.07 -18.84 -8.84
CA VAL A 147 -1.66 -17.72 -7.99
C VAL A 147 -0.35 -18.07 -7.29
N VAL A 148 0.58 -17.12 -7.29
CA VAL A 148 1.87 -17.22 -6.62
C VAL A 148 2.08 -16.00 -5.75
N GLU A 149 2.61 -16.21 -4.55
CA GLU A 149 2.87 -15.18 -3.56
C GLU A 149 4.37 -15.07 -3.32
N ARG A 150 4.84 -13.85 -3.11
CA ARG A 150 6.19 -13.57 -2.65
C ARG A 150 6.13 -12.74 -1.38
N ASN A 151 6.89 -13.16 -0.37
CA ASN A 151 7.01 -12.49 0.93
C ASN A 151 5.71 -12.39 1.76
N GLY A 152 4.54 -12.88 1.33
CA GLY A 152 3.30 -12.55 2.05
C GLY A 152 2.74 -11.18 1.74
N SER A 153 3.43 -10.38 0.93
CA SER A 153 3.07 -8.99 0.66
C SER A 153 2.95 -8.65 -0.82
N SER A 154 3.39 -9.55 -1.72
CA SER A 154 3.14 -9.44 -3.17
C SER A 154 2.50 -10.70 -3.73
N LEU A 155 1.70 -10.54 -4.77
CA LEU A 155 0.88 -11.59 -5.36
C LEU A 155 0.86 -11.44 -6.89
N ILE A 156 1.09 -12.53 -7.62
CA ILE A 156 0.81 -12.59 -9.06
C ILE A 156 -0.21 -13.70 -9.30
N ALA A 157 -1.32 -13.33 -9.93
CA ALA A 157 -2.37 -14.26 -10.35
C ALA A 157 -2.44 -14.25 -11.88
N PHE A 158 -2.57 -15.42 -12.48
CA PHE A 158 -2.61 -15.51 -13.93
C PHE A 158 -3.45 -16.68 -14.43
N VAL A 159 -3.97 -16.50 -15.64
CA VAL A 159 -4.75 -17.50 -16.37
C VAL A 159 -4.13 -17.73 -17.73
N VAL A 160 -3.88 -18.99 -18.04
CA VAL A 160 -3.32 -19.40 -19.33
C VAL A 160 -4.47 -19.66 -20.29
N GLY A 161 -4.54 -18.93 -21.41
CA GLY A 161 -5.54 -19.17 -22.44
C GLY A 161 -5.48 -20.61 -22.98
N SER A 162 -6.63 -21.20 -23.33
CA SER A 162 -6.68 -22.57 -23.84
C SER A 162 -5.92 -22.76 -25.15
N LYS A 163 -5.77 -21.70 -25.95
CA LYS A 163 -5.03 -21.67 -27.22
C LYS A 163 -3.64 -21.07 -27.10
N TYR A 164 -3.16 -20.87 -25.88
CA TYR A 164 -1.81 -20.33 -25.66
C TYR A 164 -0.76 -21.24 -26.30
N GLN A 165 0.18 -20.63 -27.03
CA GLN A 165 1.38 -21.28 -27.53
C GLN A 165 2.60 -20.50 -27.03
N PRO A 166 3.73 -21.16 -26.71
CA PRO A 166 4.95 -20.47 -26.33
C PRO A 166 5.34 -19.41 -27.36
N GLY A 167 5.58 -18.17 -26.89
CA GLY A 167 5.86 -17.00 -27.73
C GLY A 167 4.66 -16.07 -27.93
N ASN A 168 3.44 -16.52 -27.64
CA ASN A 168 2.30 -15.62 -27.47
C ASN A 168 2.50 -14.75 -26.22
N GLY A 169 1.89 -13.57 -26.23
CA GLY A 169 2.06 -12.58 -25.18
C GLY A 169 1.12 -12.75 -23.98
N ALA A 170 1.15 -11.73 -23.15
CA ALA A 170 0.32 -11.58 -21.97
C ALA A 170 -0.42 -10.23 -21.96
N ALA A 171 -1.64 -10.23 -21.44
CA ALA A 171 -2.36 -9.02 -21.04
C ALA A 171 -2.17 -8.84 -19.54
N ILE A 172 -1.44 -7.80 -19.13
CA ILE A 172 -0.96 -7.63 -17.75
C ILE A 172 -1.60 -6.39 -17.14
N LEU A 173 -2.22 -6.54 -15.97
CA LEU A 173 -2.55 -5.45 -15.05
C LEU A 173 -1.54 -5.49 -13.91
N ALA A 174 -0.85 -4.39 -13.65
CA ALA A 174 0.18 -4.32 -12.63
C ALA A 174 -0.02 -3.09 -11.75
N GLY A 175 -0.16 -3.27 -10.44
CA GLY A 175 -0.31 -2.20 -9.46
C GLY A 175 0.39 -2.54 -8.16
N HIS A 176 0.13 -1.79 -7.09
CA HIS A 176 0.72 -2.06 -5.78
C HIS A 176 -0.33 -2.13 -4.68
N ILE A 177 -0.04 -2.92 -3.64
CA ILE A 177 -0.99 -3.24 -2.57
C ILE A 177 -0.54 -2.71 -1.20
N ASP A 178 0.71 -2.26 -1.11
CA ASP A 178 1.17 -1.47 0.02
C ASP A 178 0.56 -0.08 0.00
N ALA A 179 0.64 0.59 1.14
CA ALA A 179 0.10 1.94 1.31
C ALA A 179 0.90 2.63 2.42
N LEU A 180 0.89 3.96 2.44
CA LEU A 180 1.40 4.73 3.57
C LEU A 180 0.89 4.21 4.90
N THR A 181 1.83 3.96 5.81
CA THR A 181 1.54 3.39 7.13
C THR A 181 2.61 3.82 8.15
N VAL A 182 2.49 3.32 9.37
CA VAL A 182 3.47 3.54 10.45
C VAL A 182 3.91 2.18 10.98
N ARG A 183 5.18 1.84 10.80
CA ARG A 183 5.72 0.53 11.18
C ARG A 183 6.37 0.59 12.56
N LEU A 184 6.25 -0.50 13.31
CA LEU A 184 6.97 -0.66 14.58
C LEU A 184 8.48 -0.76 14.32
N LYS A 185 9.28 -0.11 15.17
CA LYS A 185 10.74 -0.26 15.13
C LYS A 185 11.17 -1.66 15.56
N PRO A 186 12.33 -2.15 15.11
CA PRO A 186 12.88 -3.43 15.58
C PRO A 186 12.97 -3.53 17.11
N VAL A 187 13.23 -2.40 17.78
CA VAL A 187 13.06 -2.21 19.22
C VAL A 187 11.99 -1.15 19.40
N SER A 188 10.77 -1.56 19.72
CA SER A 188 9.64 -0.62 19.86
C SER A 188 9.43 -0.15 21.31
N LYS A 189 10.19 -0.69 22.27
CA LYS A 189 10.20 -0.18 23.64
C LYS A 189 10.89 1.18 23.68
N VAL A 190 10.19 2.18 24.22
CA VAL A 190 10.75 3.51 24.50
C VAL A 190 10.62 3.83 25.99
N PRO A 191 11.47 4.71 26.55
CA PRO A 191 11.34 5.11 27.95
C PRO A 191 9.97 5.71 28.24
N ASN A 192 9.40 5.39 29.40
CA ASN A 192 8.23 6.08 29.91
C ASN A 192 8.56 7.59 30.04
N LYS A 193 7.65 8.44 29.56
CA LYS A 193 7.73 9.89 29.74
C LYS A 193 6.44 10.38 30.38
N ALA A 194 6.57 11.06 31.51
CA ALA A 194 5.45 11.69 32.22
C ALA A 194 4.28 10.73 32.56
N GLY A 195 4.57 9.45 32.83
CA GLY A 195 3.55 8.45 33.16
C GLY A 195 2.82 7.86 31.95
N TYR A 196 3.30 8.11 30.73
CA TYR A 196 2.71 7.57 29.49
C TYR A 196 3.55 6.43 28.93
N ILE A 197 2.86 5.35 28.56
CA ILE A 197 3.42 4.26 27.75
C ILE A 197 3.35 4.70 26.30
N GLN A 198 4.52 4.80 25.67
CA GLN A 198 4.66 5.18 24.27
C GLN A 198 5.20 4.02 23.43
N LEU A 199 5.05 4.12 22.10
CA LEU A 199 5.52 3.11 21.16
C LEU A 199 6.56 3.67 20.19
N GLY A 200 7.71 3.00 20.10
CA GLY A 200 8.75 3.29 19.12
C GLY A 200 8.32 2.86 17.72
N VAL A 201 8.07 3.84 16.84
CA VAL A 201 7.61 3.62 15.47
C VAL A 201 8.46 4.40 14.46
N ALA A 202 8.31 4.07 13.19
CA ALA A 202 8.86 4.82 12.06
C ALA A 202 7.80 5.01 10.97
N PRO A 203 7.77 6.15 10.28
CA PRO A 203 6.90 6.33 9.12
C PRO A 203 7.35 5.38 8.00
N TYR A 204 6.39 4.73 7.35
CA TYR A 204 6.60 4.06 6.07
C TYR A 204 6.15 5.01 4.96
N ALA A 205 7.07 5.31 4.03
CA ALA A 205 6.93 6.39 3.06
C ALA A 205 6.52 7.71 3.74
N GLY A 206 5.46 8.36 3.29
CA GLY A 206 4.93 9.62 3.87
C GLY A 206 4.04 9.46 5.11
N GLY A 207 4.09 8.32 5.80
CA GLY A 207 3.36 8.10 7.06
C GLY A 207 3.73 9.12 8.15
N LEU A 208 2.93 9.19 9.23
CA LEU A 208 3.05 10.23 10.28
C LEU A 208 3.01 11.68 9.75
N ASN A 209 2.38 11.92 8.59
CA ASN A 209 2.07 13.29 8.17
C ASN A 209 0.92 13.88 9.05
N PRO A 210 0.61 15.19 8.96
CA PRO A 210 -0.37 15.83 9.84
C PRO A 210 -1.77 15.18 9.89
N THR A 211 -2.18 14.43 8.86
CA THR A 211 -3.47 13.74 8.85
C THR A 211 -3.57 12.59 9.85
N TRP A 212 -2.42 12.09 10.33
CA TRP A 212 -2.30 10.98 11.28
C TRP A 212 -2.49 11.38 12.75
N MET A 213 -2.42 12.67 13.06
CA MET A 213 -2.65 13.14 14.44
C MET A 213 -4.14 13.08 14.79
N ASP A 214 -4.42 12.83 16.06
CA ASP A 214 -5.77 12.69 16.61
C ASP A 214 -6.65 11.62 15.93
N ARG A 215 -5.99 10.61 15.37
CA ARG A 215 -6.63 9.41 14.81
C ARG A 215 -6.62 8.26 15.80
N ASP A 216 -7.69 7.47 15.75
CA ASP A 216 -7.79 6.21 16.47
C ASP A 216 -6.99 5.16 15.70
N LEU A 217 -5.84 4.77 16.23
CA LEU A 217 -4.91 3.86 15.54
C LEU A 217 -5.00 2.45 16.12
N GLY A 218 -5.34 1.51 15.26
CA GLY A 218 -5.26 0.07 15.51
C GLY A 218 -3.86 -0.43 15.20
N ILE A 219 -3.62 -1.71 15.50
CA ILE A 219 -2.38 -2.39 15.15
C ILE A 219 -2.67 -3.75 14.54
N GLY A 220 -1.84 -4.15 13.59
CA GLY A 220 -1.91 -5.45 12.97
C GLY A 220 -0.75 -5.69 12.03
N GLY A 221 -0.67 -6.90 11.50
CA GLY A 221 0.36 -7.29 10.55
C GLY A 221 0.79 -8.73 10.75
N ARG A 222 2.03 -9.01 10.37
CA ARG A 222 2.62 -10.35 10.39
C ARG A 222 3.34 -10.61 11.70
N VAL A 223 3.14 -11.81 12.26
CA VAL A 223 3.86 -12.31 13.44
C VAL A 223 4.48 -13.67 13.10
N LEU A 224 5.78 -13.81 13.32
CA LEU A 224 6.49 -15.08 13.22
C LEU A 224 6.50 -15.75 14.59
N VAL A 225 5.95 -16.95 14.66
CA VAL A 225 5.79 -17.70 15.91
C VAL A 225 6.59 -18.99 15.85
N LYS A 226 7.41 -19.24 16.89
CA LYS A 226 8.06 -20.52 17.11
C LYS A 226 7.04 -21.47 17.72
N SER A 227 6.73 -22.56 17.00
CA SER A 227 5.82 -23.62 17.46
C SER A 227 6.57 -24.96 17.35
N GLY A 228 7.06 -25.45 18.49
CA GLY A 228 8.03 -26.54 18.54
C GLY A 228 9.27 -26.25 17.70
N ASN A 229 9.61 -27.14 16.76
CA ASN A 229 10.78 -26.98 15.90
C ASN A 229 10.55 -26.06 14.68
N LYS A 230 9.32 -25.62 14.41
CA LYS A 230 8.97 -24.83 13.22
C LYS A 230 8.74 -23.36 13.56
N VAL A 231 8.97 -22.50 12.58
CA VAL A 231 8.49 -21.11 12.62
C VAL A 231 7.30 -21.02 11.68
N VAL A 232 6.18 -20.51 12.18
CA VAL A 232 4.93 -20.32 11.42
C VAL A 232 4.58 -18.84 11.37
N THR A 233 4.01 -18.42 10.25
CA THR A 233 3.50 -17.07 10.07
C THR A 233 2.04 -17.02 10.52
N LYS A 234 1.69 -16.04 11.35
CA LYS A 234 0.32 -15.70 11.73
C LYS A 234 0.06 -14.23 11.41
N LEU A 235 -1.20 -13.87 11.16
CA LEU A 235 -1.63 -12.47 11.07
C LEU A 235 -2.40 -12.09 12.34
N VAL A 236 -2.09 -10.90 12.86
CA VAL A 236 -2.80 -10.29 13.98
C VAL A 236 -3.44 -9.00 13.51
N LYS A 237 -4.65 -8.73 13.97
CA LYS A 237 -5.34 -7.44 13.87
C LYS A 237 -6.09 -7.28 15.18
N LEU A 238 -5.77 -6.25 15.96
CA LEU A 238 -6.53 -5.98 17.18
C LEU A 238 -7.82 -5.23 16.82
N ASP A 239 -8.91 -5.58 17.49
CA ASP A 239 -10.26 -5.09 17.18
C ASP A 239 -10.60 -3.73 17.83
N TRP A 240 -9.62 -3.07 18.47
CA TRP A 240 -9.79 -1.76 19.10
C TRP A 240 -8.57 -0.86 18.81
N PRO A 241 -8.74 0.48 18.85
CA PRO A 241 -7.61 1.40 18.70
C PRO A 241 -6.72 1.33 19.93
N ILE A 242 -5.47 0.94 19.74
CA ILE A 242 -4.48 0.82 20.83
C ILE A 242 -3.60 2.05 20.95
N ALA A 243 -3.61 2.94 19.96
CA ALA A 243 -2.65 4.02 19.86
C ALA A 243 -3.29 5.31 19.35
N ARG A 244 -2.72 6.45 19.76
CA ARG A 244 -3.05 7.77 19.22
C ARG A 244 -1.84 8.68 19.25
N VAL A 245 -1.69 9.52 18.22
CA VAL A 245 -0.72 10.62 18.19
C VAL A 245 -1.47 11.92 18.50
N PRO A 246 -1.44 12.45 19.73
CA PRO A 246 -2.22 13.62 20.10
C PRO A 246 -1.62 14.91 19.53
N THR A 247 -2.47 15.84 19.08
CA THR A 247 -2.00 17.21 18.78
C THR A 247 -1.65 17.95 20.07
N LEU A 248 -0.68 18.89 19.98
CA LEU A 248 -0.48 19.87 21.04
C LEU A 248 -1.57 20.93 20.93
N ALA A 249 -2.22 21.26 22.05
CA ALA A 249 -3.31 22.24 22.05
C ALA A 249 -2.83 23.62 21.53
N PRO A 250 -3.64 24.31 20.71
CA PRO A 250 -3.24 25.58 20.10
C PRO A 250 -2.95 26.71 21.12
N HIS A 251 -3.48 26.57 22.34
CA HIS A 251 -3.23 27.49 23.45
C HIS A 251 -1.75 27.61 23.84
N PHE A 252 -0.93 26.60 23.51
CA PHE A 252 0.52 26.65 23.76
C PHE A 252 1.28 27.54 22.77
N GLY A 253 0.62 28.08 21.72
CA GLY A 253 1.21 29.05 20.80
C GLY A 253 2.14 28.42 19.78
N ALA A 254 3.27 29.07 19.47
CA ALA A 254 4.18 28.62 18.40
C ALA A 254 4.55 27.11 18.44
N PRO A 255 4.79 26.48 19.60
CA PRO A 255 5.05 25.04 19.70
C PRO A 255 3.95 24.11 19.17
N SER A 256 2.70 24.56 19.08
CA SER A 256 1.60 23.75 18.52
C SER A 256 1.51 23.85 17.00
N ASN A 257 2.41 24.60 16.35
CA ASN A 257 2.45 24.74 14.90
C ASN A 257 3.55 23.84 14.34
N GLY A 258 3.21 23.03 13.34
CA GLY A 258 4.17 22.15 12.67
C GLY A 258 5.18 22.90 11.80
N PRO A 259 6.14 22.18 11.17
CA PRO A 259 6.24 20.72 11.14
C PRO A 259 6.65 20.13 12.50
N PHE A 260 6.08 18.98 12.83
CA PHE A 260 6.41 18.25 14.06
C PHE A 260 7.51 17.23 13.79
N ASN A 261 8.41 17.05 14.75
CA ASN A 261 9.45 16.05 14.67
C ASN A 261 8.85 14.63 14.76
N ALA A 262 9.07 13.81 13.74
CA ALA A 262 8.53 12.46 13.66
C ALA A 262 9.05 11.51 14.76
N GLU A 263 10.25 11.76 15.30
CA GLU A 263 10.88 10.92 16.33
C GLU A 263 10.45 11.32 17.75
N THR A 264 10.29 12.61 18.02
CA THR A 264 10.13 13.11 19.39
C THR A 264 8.75 13.69 19.70
N GLN A 265 7.99 14.10 18.68
CA GLN A 265 6.67 14.72 18.84
C GLN A 265 5.54 13.87 18.28
N LEU A 266 5.78 13.10 17.21
CA LEU A 266 4.77 12.22 16.59
C LEU A 266 4.85 10.78 17.09
N VAL A 267 5.01 10.62 18.40
CA VAL A 267 5.18 9.31 19.05
C VAL A 267 3.81 8.82 19.55
N PRO A 268 3.32 7.67 19.07
CA PRO A 268 2.03 7.13 19.52
C PRO A 268 2.03 6.80 21.01
N ILE A 269 0.95 7.17 21.69
CA ILE A 269 0.66 6.82 23.08
C ILE A 269 -0.22 5.58 23.11
N LEU A 270 0.16 4.58 23.90
CA LEU A 270 -0.56 3.32 24.08
C LEU A 270 -1.46 3.31 25.32
N GLY A 271 -1.07 4.03 26.37
CA GLY A 271 -1.77 4.01 27.64
C GLY A 271 -1.04 4.78 28.72
N LEU A 272 -1.57 4.71 29.93
CA LEU A 272 -0.99 5.24 31.15
C LEU A 272 -0.23 4.13 31.88
N ASP A 273 0.82 4.52 32.59
CA ASP A 273 1.52 3.63 33.50
C ASP A 273 0.85 3.69 34.87
N ASP A 274 0.11 2.63 35.21
CA ASP A 274 -0.62 2.49 36.48
C ASP A 274 0.27 1.94 37.61
N SER A 275 1.59 1.86 37.41
CA SER A 275 2.48 1.59 38.52
C SER A 275 2.35 2.72 39.55
N ASP A 276 1.80 2.40 40.73
CA ASP A 276 1.87 3.30 41.89
C ASP A 276 3.27 3.87 41.97
N ALA A 277 3.41 5.16 42.32
CA ALA A 277 4.62 6.00 42.28
C ALA A 277 5.85 5.49 43.10
N SER A 278 5.88 4.20 43.43
CA SER A 278 6.86 3.43 44.16
C SER A 278 7.57 2.34 43.35
N SER A 279 7.25 2.10 42.07
CA SER A 279 8.13 1.26 41.24
C SER A 279 9.33 2.06 40.77
N GLU A 280 10.51 1.61 41.17
CA GLU A 280 11.81 2.19 40.86
C GLU A 280 11.85 2.75 39.43
N SER A 281 12.20 4.03 39.32
CA SER A 281 12.64 4.62 38.07
C SER A 281 13.66 3.65 37.46
N HIS A 282 13.30 2.97 36.37
CA HIS A 282 14.33 2.39 35.53
C HIS A 282 15.16 3.57 35.06
N ALA A 283 16.27 3.80 35.78
CA ALA A 283 17.30 4.73 35.39
C ALA A 283 17.52 4.46 33.91
N SER A 284 17.47 5.52 33.11
CA SER A 284 17.84 5.43 31.71
C SER A 284 19.25 4.86 31.68
N GLU A 285 19.38 3.55 31.45
CA GLU A 285 20.61 3.02 30.90
C GLU A 285 20.85 3.91 29.69
N LYS A 286 21.98 4.62 29.68
CA LYS A 286 22.33 5.52 28.59
C LYS A 286 22.22 4.69 27.32
N ALA A 287 21.20 4.95 26.51
CA ALA A 287 20.78 4.05 25.42
C ALA A 287 21.87 3.85 24.35
N PHE A 288 22.93 4.68 24.40
CA PHE A 288 24.12 4.60 23.55
C PHE A 288 25.35 3.97 24.22
N ASP A 289 25.34 3.75 25.54
CA ASP A 289 26.46 3.14 26.27
C ASP A 289 26.54 1.63 26.08
N ARG A 290 25.48 1.01 25.52
CA ARG A 290 25.41 -0.42 25.20
C ARG A 290 24.72 -0.65 23.86
N PRO A 291 25.13 -1.64 23.07
CA PRO A 291 24.46 -1.98 21.82
C PRO A 291 23.06 -2.55 22.08
N SER A 292 22.09 -2.17 21.25
CA SER A 292 20.79 -2.85 21.18
C SER A 292 20.99 -4.24 20.58
N LEU A 293 20.63 -5.29 21.33
CA LEU A 293 20.74 -6.68 20.88
C LEU A 293 19.40 -7.13 20.28
N LEU A 294 19.41 -7.68 19.06
CA LEU A 294 18.22 -8.22 18.39
C LEU A 294 17.66 -9.46 19.11
N ALA A 295 18.57 -10.24 19.67
CA ALA A 295 18.39 -11.32 20.63
C ALA A 295 19.78 -11.52 21.23
N GLY A 296 19.88 -11.86 22.51
CA GLY A 296 21.21 -12.04 23.08
C GLY A 296 21.89 -13.31 22.53
N ALA A 297 23.22 -13.35 22.60
CA ALA A 297 24.03 -14.46 22.10
C ALA A 297 23.53 -15.83 22.61
N ARG A 298 23.79 -16.91 21.85
CA ARG A 298 23.38 -18.29 22.20
C ARG A 298 23.58 -18.56 23.70
N GLY A 299 22.48 -18.77 24.42
CA GLY A 299 22.50 -19.04 25.88
C GLY A 299 22.05 -17.88 26.77
N SER A 300 21.79 -16.69 26.23
CA SER A 300 21.15 -15.60 26.99
C SER A 300 19.61 -15.67 26.88
N SER A 301 18.93 -15.30 27.97
CA SER A 301 17.48 -15.35 28.14
C SER A 301 16.70 -14.22 27.44
N ILE A 302 17.35 -13.37 26.63
CA ILE A 302 16.73 -12.18 26.03
C ILE A 302 16.33 -12.51 24.58
N GLY A 303 15.09 -12.97 24.41
CA GLY A 303 14.45 -13.14 23.10
C GLY A 303 13.89 -11.82 22.55
N PHE A 304 13.45 -11.83 21.29
CA PHE A 304 12.83 -10.68 20.61
C PHE A 304 11.74 -10.00 21.46
N GLU A 305 10.92 -10.77 22.16
CA GLU A 305 9.85 -10.26 23.02
C GLU A 305 10.33 -9.27 24.09
N ALA A 306 11.54 -9.43 24.61
CA ALA A 306 12.10 -8.56 25.64
C ALA A 306 12.49 -7.16 25.11
N THR A 307 12.63 -6.99 23.79
CA THR A 307 12.92 -5.69 23.16
C THR A 307 11.64 -4.90 22.83
N GLN A 308 10.47 -5.47 23.12
CA GLN A 308 9.16 -4.90 22.82
C GLN A 308 8.45 -4.45 24.12
N PRO A 309 7.42 -3.60 24.03
CA PRO A 309 6.58 -3.29 25.19
C PRO A 309 5.90 -4.57 25.73
N PRO A 310 6.09 -4.95 27.01
CA PRO A 310 5.57 -6.23 27.53
C PRO A 310 4.05 -6.37 27.41
N ALA A 311 3.29 -5.31 27.71
CA ALA A 311 1.84 -5.30 27.57
C ALA A 311 1.39 -5.55 26.13
N LEU A 312 2.15 -5.06 25.13
CA LEU A 312 1.85 -5.30 23.72
C LEU A 312 2.10 -6.75 23.33
N VAL A 313 3.22 -7.33 23.77
CA VAL A 313 3.54 -8.75 23.53
C VAL A 313 2.43 -9.65 24.05
N GLU A 314 2.02 -9.47 25.31
CA GLU A 314 0.95 -10.28 25.92
C GLU A 314 -0.39 -10.09 25.21
N THR A 315 -0.72 -8.87 24.81
CA THR A 315 -1.93 -8.58 24.04
C THR A 315 -1.93 -9.31 22.69
N ILE A 316 -0.81 -9.30 21.97
CA ILE A 316 -0.67 -10.00 20.68
C ILE A 316 -0.73 -11.52 20.87
N LYS A 317 -0.04 -12.07 21.88
CA LYS A 317 -0.09 -13.50 22.20
C LYS A 317 -1.51 -13.96 22.49
N SER A 318 -2.24 -13.20 23.30
CA SER A 318 -3.64 -13.44 23.64
C SER A 318 -4.54 -13.38 22.40
N ALA A 319 -4.40 -12.34 21.57
CA ALA A 319 -5.18 -12.18 20.34
C ALA A 319 -4.94 -13.31 19.32
N LEU A 320 -3.71 -13.83 19.26
CA LEU A 320 -3.35 -14.97 18.41
C LEU A 320 -3.68 -16.34 19.03
N GLY A 321 -4.10 -16.38 20.29
CA GLY A 321 -4.33 -17.61 21.05
C GLY A 321 -3.08 -18.49 21.15
N LEU A 322 -1.91 -17.88 21.34
CA LEU A 322 -0.64 -18.63 21.43
C LEU A 322 -0.60 -19.49 22.69
N LYS A 323 -0.02 -20.68 22.56
CA LYS A 323 0.21 -21.58 23.69
C LYS A 323 1.41 -21.13 24.52
N VAL A 324 1.51 -21.64 25.75
CA VAL A 324 2.61 -21.32 26.70
C VAL A 324 3.99 -21.69 26.13
N ASP A 325 4.08 -22.72 25.30
CA ASP A 325 5.31 -23.17 24.65
C ASP A 325 5.60 -22.45 23.31
N GLU A 326 4.70 -21.57 22.86
CA GLU A 326 4.88 -20.77 21.66
C GLU A 326 5.44 -19.38 22.01
N SER A 327 6.38 -18.91 21.20
CA SER A 327 6.98 -17.59 21.37
C SER A 327 7.04 -16.81 20.06
N ILE A 328 6.97 -15.49 20.16
CA ILE A 328 7.14 -14.58 19.04
C ILE A 328 8.63 -14.48 18.72
N VAL A 329 8.99 -14.87 17.50
CA VAL A 329 10.35 -14.79 16.96
C VAL A 329 10.62 -13.39 16.43
N ASN A 330 9.65 -12.81 15.73
CA ASN A 330 9.71 -11.47 15.16
C ASN A 330 8.30 -11.04 14.69
N TRP A 331 8.12 -9.77 14.34
CA TRP A 331 6.90 -9.28 13.71
C TRP A 331 7.18 -8.14 12.73
N GLU A 332 6.22 -7.90 11.84
CA GLU A 332 6.09 -6.68 11.04
C GLU A 332 4.68 -6.17 11.26
N LEU A 333 4.57 -5.19 12.17
CA LEU A 333 3.31 -4.60 12.57
C LEU A 333 3.23 -3.15 12.11
N GLU A 334 2.01 -2.78 11.74
CA GLU A 334 1.62 -1.48 11.22
C GLU A 334 0.55 -0.88 12.13
N LEU A 335 0.65 0.43 12.38
CA LEU A 335 -0.46 1.22 12.89
C LEU A 335 -1.29 1.78 11.74
N PHE A 336 -2.62 1.75 11.90
CA PHE A 336 -3.56 2.19 10.88
C PHE A 336 -4.82 2.82 11.48
N ASP A 337 -5.46 3.72 10.76
CA ASP A 337 -6.78 4.26 11.14
C ASP A 337 -7.83 3.13 11.17
N VAL A 338 -8.50 2.96 12.32
CA VAL A 338 -9.58 1.98 12.52
C VAL A 338 -10.93 2.45 12.00
N GLN A 339 -11.08 3.73 11.65
CA GLN A 339 -12.34 4.27 11.17
C GLN A 339 -12.76 3.55 9.87
N PRO A 340 -13.90 2.83 9.85
CA PRO A 340 -14.31 2.02 8.70
C PRO A 340 -14.44 2.82 7.41
N ALA A 341 -14.18 2.19 6.27
CA ALA A 341 -14.49 2.77 4.96
C ALA A 341 -16.00 3.01 4.86
N THR A 342 -16.40 4.22 4.46
CA THR A 342 -17.79 4.65 4.55
C THR A 342 -18.21 5.36 3.28
N VAL A 343 -19.39 5.00 2.77
CA VAL A 343 -20.04 5.74 1.68
C VAL A 343 -20.60 7.05 2.23
N GLY A 344 -20.27 8.17 1.59
CA GLY A 344 -20.63 9.50 2.05
C GLY A 344 -20.97 10.49 0.93
N GLY A 345 -21.19 11.75 1.31
CA GLY A 345 -21.78 12.77 0.44
C GLY A 345 -23.32 12.74 0.47
N LEU A 346 -23.95 13.87 0.16
CA LEU A 346 -25.42 14.03 0.26
C LEU A 346 -26.18 12.99 -0.57
N LYS A 347 -25.64 12.59 -1.73
CA LYS A 347 -26.23 11.56 -2.60
C LYS A 347 -25.45 10.25 -2.60
N LYS A 348 -24.57 10.04 -1.62
CA LYS A 348 -23.72 8.84 -1.53
C LYS A 348 -22.73 8.71 -2.71
N ASP A 349 -22.22 9.84 -3.18
CA ASP A 349 -21.32 9.91 -4.34
C ASP A 349 -19.88 9.50 -4.03
N PHE A 350 -19.50 9.39 -2.75
CA PHE A 350 -18.10 9.22 -2.32
C PHE A 350 -17.90 7.98 -1.46
N ILE A 351 -16.66 7.48 -1.46
CA ILE A 351 -16.12 6.57 -0.43
C ILE A 351 -15.03 7.32 0.32
N PHE A 352 -15.17 7.41 1.65
CA PHE A 352 -14.14 7.92 2.55
C PHE A 352 -13.46 6.75 3.24
N ALA A 353 -12.15 6.58 3.05
CA ALA A 353 -11.42 5.44 3.58
C ALA A 353 -9.92 5.71 3.69
N GLY A 354 -9.23 4.95 4.53
CA GLY A 354 -7.77 4.90 4.52
C GLY A 354 -7.26 3.92 3.48
N ARG A 355 -6.03 4.16 2.99
CA ARG A 355 -5.29 3.23 2.11
C ARG A 355 -6.03 2.95 0.79
N ILE A 356 -6.61 3.99 0.19
CA ILE A 356 -7.22 3.89 -1.15
C ILE A 356 -6.12 3.63 -2.18
N ASP A 357 -5.00 4.34 -2.01
CA ASP A 357 -3.76 4.18 -2.74
C ASP A 357 -2.99 2.92 -2.28
N ASP A 358 -2.70 1.93 -3.13
CA ASP A 358 -3.34 1.63 -4.44
C ASP A 358 -4.26 0.40 -4.34
N LYS A 359 -4.81 0.17 -3.15
CA LYS A 359 -5.81 -0.88 -2.92
C LYS A 359 -7.04 -0.73 -3.82
N LEU A 360 -7.34 0.48 -4.30
CA LEU A 360 -8.44 0.74 -5.24
C LEU A 360 -8.21 0.07 -6.60
N CYS A 361 -7.08 0.31 -7.28
CA CYS A 361 -6.82 -0.31 -8.57
C CYS A 361 -6.45 -1.78 -8.40
N SER A 362 -5.66 -2.12 -7.38
CA SER A 362 -5.29 -3.52 -7.07
C SER A 362 -6.50 -4.42 -6.84
N TRP A 363 -7.48 -3.97 -6.04
CA TRP A 363 -8.70 -4.73 -5.81
C TRP A 363 -9.52 -4.85 -7.09
N ALA A 364 -9.71 -3.76 -7.84
CA ALA A 364 -10.46 -3.78 -9.09
C ALA A 364 -9.82 -4.68 -10.16
N ALA A 365 -8.49 -4.68 -10.29
CA ALA A 365 -7.76 -5.53 -11.22
C ALA A 365 -7.93 -7.01 -10.88
N LEU A 366 -7.88 -7.38 -9.60
CA LEU A 366 -8.08 -8.75 -9.16
C LEU A 366 -9.52 -9.23 -9.41
N GLN A 367 -10.52 -8.41 -9.08
CA GLN A 367 -11.93 -8.72 -9.41
C GLN A 367 -12.10 -8.88 -10.92
N ALA A 368 -11.48 -8.02 -11.73
CA ALA A 368 -11.53 -8.13 -13.19
C ALA A 368 -10.93 -9.44 -13.71
N LEU A 369 -9.82 -9.92 -13.13
CA LEU A 369 -9.26 -11.21 -13.49
C LEU A 369 -10.22 -12.36 -13.16
N ILE A 370 -10.88 -12.31 -12.00
CA ILE A 370 -11.90 -13.30 -11.59
C ILE A 370 -13.10 -13.29 -12.55
N GLU A 371 -13.56 -12.11 -12.98
CA GLU A 371 -14.72 -11.97 -13.87
C GLU A 371 -14.41 -12.29 -15.34
N SER A 372 -13.17 -12.09 -15.79
CA SER A 372 -12.73 -12.39 -17.17
C SER A 372 -12.79 -13.87 -17.55
N GLN A 373 -13.08 -14.74 -16.59
CA GLN A 373 -13.03 -16.20 -16.74
C GLN A 373 -14.20 -16.81 -17.52
N GLU A 374 -15.37 -16.19 -17.53
CA GLU A 374 -16.58 -16.81 -18.10
C GLU A 374 -16.69 -16.65 -19.63
N SER A 375 -16.00 -15.68 -20.21
CA SER A 375 -16.21 -15.28 -21.60
C SER A 375 -15.12 -15.74 -22.57
N ASP A 376 -13.98 -16.29 -22.12
CA ASP A 376 -12.81 -16.26 -23.01
C ASP A 376 -11.67 -17.27 -22.75
N THR A 377 -11.73 -18.13 -21.71
CA THR A 377 -10.66 -19.13 -21.55
C THR A 377 -10.61 -20.11 -22.71
N ASP A 378 -11.73 -20.37 -23.38
CA ASP A 378 -11.85 -21.38 -24.46
C ASP A 378 -11.36 -20.87 -25.83
N SER A 379 -11.11 -19.55 -25.95
CA SER A 379 -10.66 -18.91 -27.20
C SER A 379 -9.35 -18.15 -27.10
N SER A 380 -8.98 -17.65 -25.91
CA SER A 380 -7.81 -16.78 -25.78
C SER A 380 -6.48 -17.52 -26.01
N SER A 381 -5.57 -16.84 -26.70
CA SER A 381 -4.20 -17.28 -26.94
C SER A 381 -3.17 -16.58 -26.05
N LEU A 382 -3.61 -15.76 -25.09
CA LEU A 382 -2.76 -14.98 -24.18
C LEU A 382 -2.69 -15.57 -22.77
N ILE A 383 -1.71 -15.11 -21.99
CA ILE A 383 -1.74 -15.21 -20.52
C ILE A 383 -2.37 -13.92 -19.97
N LYS A 384 -3.45 -14.03 -19.21
CA LYS A 384 -4.06 -12.89 -18.49
C LYS A 384 -3.43 -12.82 -17.11
N VAL A 385 -2.85 -11.68 -16.73
CA VAL A 385 -2.04 -11.53 -15.51
C VAL A 385 -2.52 -10.33 -14.70
N VAL A 386 -2.62 -10.51 -13.38
CA VAL A 386 -2.65 -9.43 -12.40
C VAL A 386 -1.44 -9.57 -11.50
N ALA A 387 -0.61 -8.53 -11.43
CA ALA A 387 0.58 -8.48 -10.59
C ALA A 387 0.47 -7.34 -9.57
N LEU A 388 0.42 -7.71 -8.28
CA LEU A 388 0.30 -6.78 -7.16
C LEU A 388 1.60 -6.78 -6.37
N PHE A 389 2.29 -5.64 -6.36
CA PHE A 389 3.58 -5.46 -5.72
C PHE A 389 3.46 -4.81 -4.33
N ASP A 390 4.48 -4.99 -3.52
CA ASP A 390 4.72 -4.28 -2.26
C ASP A 390 5.81 -3.24 -2.51
N ASP A 391 6.09 -2.39 -1.53
CA ASP A 391 7.20 -1.44 -1.56
C ASP A 391 7.18 -0.37 -2.66
N GLU A 392 6.05 -0.13 -3.34
CA GLU A 392 5.96 0.93 -4.37
C GLU A 392 6.27 2.29 -3.74
N GLU A 393 5.65 2.56 -2.60
CA GLU A 393 5.67 3.81 -1.86
C GLU A 393 7.09 4.20 -1.37
N ILE A 394 8.01 3.24 -1.38
CA ILE A 394 9.43 3.42 -1.03
C ILE A 394 10.37 3.19 -2.22
N GLY A 395 9.84 3.19 -3.44
CA GLY A 395 10.58 3.17 -4.71
C GLY A 395 10.78 1.79 -5.34
N SER A 396 10.05 0.76 -4.88
CA SER A 396 9.97 -0.61 -5.45
C SER A 396 11.27 -1.41 -5.44
N GLY A 397 12.31 -0.97 -4.71
CA GLY A 397 13.68 -1.49 -4.78
C GLY A 397 13.95 -2.79 -4.02
N LEU A 398 12.93 -3.49 -3.53
CA LEU A 398 13.07 -4.74 -2.78
C LEU A 398 12.55 -5.94 -3.59
N ARG A 399 12.86 -7.17 -3.14
CA ARG A 399 12.55 -8.41 -3.88
C ARG A 399 11.06 -8.62 -4.20
N GLN A 400 10.19 -8.00 -3.41
CA GLN A 400 8.73 -8.07 -3.55
C GLN A 400 8.14 -6.84 -4.27
N GLY A 401 8.95 -5.80 -4.52
CA GLY A 401 8.56 -4.63 -5.30
C GLY A 401 8.78 -4.78 -6.80
N ALA A 402 8.30 -3.80 -7.57
CA ALA A 402 8.25 -3.85 -9.02
C ALA A 402 9.62 -3.78 -9.71
N LYS A 403 10.66 -3.22 -9.06
CA LYS A 403 12.05 -3.29 -9.56
C LYS A 403 12.72 -4.63 -9.26
N GLY A 404 12.05 -5.50 -8.50
CA GLY A 404 12.45 -6.89 -8.33
C GLY A 404 12.23 -7.69 -9.60
N ASN A 405 12.58 -8.98 -9.57
CA ASN A 405 12.43 -9.88 -10.71
C ASN A 405 11.10 -10.66 -10.70
N PHE A 406 10.12 -10.30 -9.86
CA PHE A 406 8.96 -11.16 -9.62
C PHE A 406 8.13 -11.40 -10.89
N LEU A 407 7.65 -10.34 -11.55
CA LEU A 407 6.89 -10.48 -12.80
C LEU A 407 7.71 -11.12 -13.94
N PRO A 408 8.93 -10.66 -14.26
CA PRO A 408 9.76 -11.30 -15.29
C PRO A 408 9.95 -12.80 -15.04
N GLN A 409 10.24 -13.18 -13.80
CA GLN A 409 10.47 -14.58 -13.44
C GLN A 409 9.19 -15.41 -13.50
N VAL A 410 8.03 -14.86 -13.11
CA VAL A 410 6.75 -15.58 -13.24
C VAL A 410 6.40 -15.82 -14.70
N LEU A 411 6.59 -14.82 -15.58
CA LEU A 411 6.36 -14.98 -17.02
C LEU A 411 7.32 -16.01 -17.63
N GLU A 412 8.62 -15.91 -17.34
CA GLU A 412 9.62 -16.85 -17.85
C GLU A 412 9.32 -18.29 -17.40
N ARG A 413 8.99 -18.50 -16.13
CA ARG A 413 8.64 -19.83 -15.61
C ARG A 413 7.32 -20.33 -16.18
N ALA A 414 6.36 -19.45 -16.44
CA ALA A 414 5.10 -19.83 -17.06
C ALA A 414 5.32 -20.31 -18.51
N VAL A 415 6.05 -19.51 -19.30
CA VAL A 415 6.41 -19.86 -20.69
C VAL A 415 7.21 -21.15 -20.71
N GLY A 416 8.22 -21.31 -19.84
CA GLY A 416 9.06 -22.50 -19.79
C GLY A 416 8.28 -23.76 -19.42
N SER A 417 7.37 -23.67 -18.44
CA SER A 417 6.50 -24.79 -18.09
C SER A 417 5.55 -25.19 -19.23
N LEU A 418 5.08 -24.23 -20.04
CA LEU A 418 4.17 -24.48 -21.16
C LEU A 418 4.91 -24.94 -22.43
N ALA A 419 6.20 -24.60 -22.56
CA ALA A 419 7.09 -25.05 -23.63
C ALA A 419 7.78 -26.39 -23.33
N ASP A 420 7.73 -26.86 -22.08
CA ASP A 420 8.44 -28.06 -21.58
C ASP A 420 9.97 -27.97 -21.70
N HIS A 421 10.52 -26.74 -21.64
CA HIS A 421 11.97 -26.49 -21.61
C HIS A 421 12.26 -25.08 -21.09
N THR A 422 13.51 -24.80 -20.71
CA THR A 422 13.95 -23.43 -20.38
C THR A 422 13.77 -22.52 -21.61
N PRO A 423 13.05 -21.40 -21.52
CA PRO A 423 12.86 -20.50 -22.65
C PRO A 423 14.19 -19.92 -23.15
N SER A 424 14.36 -19.84 -24.46
CA SER A 424 15.45 -19.06 -25.06
C SER A 424 15.16 -17.56 -24.95
N SER A 425 16.22 -16.73 -25.05
CA SER A 425 16.06 -15.27 -25.12
C SER A 425 15.13 -14.84 -26.27
N ASP A 426 15.19 -15.52 -27.42
CA ASP A 426 14.26 -15.28 -28.54
C ASP A 426 12.79 -15.57 -28.17
N LEU A 427 12.53 -16.70 -27.51
CA LEU A 427 11.17 -17.08 -27.11
C LEU A 427 10.58 -16.07 -26.11
N MET A 428 11.37 -15.65 -25.13
CA MET A 428 10.95 -14.61 -24.19
C MET A 428 10.82 -13.25 -24.86
N GLY A 429 11.73 -12.88 -25.76
CA GLY A 429 11.66 -11.63 -26.52
C GLY A 429 10.37 -11.52 -27.33
N ARG A 430 9.95 -12.60 -28.01
CA ARG A 430 8.66 -12.65 -28.71
C ARG A 430 7.48 -12.59 -27.75
N THR A 431 7.56 -13.27 -26.61
CA THR A 431 6.52 -13.21 -25.56
C THR A 431 6.32 -11.77 -25.09
N TYR A 432 7.40 -11.07 -24.73
CA TYR A 432 7.33 -9.68 -24.27
C TYR A 432 6.85 -8.72 -25.36
N ALA A 433 7.35 -8.84 -26.59
CA ALA A 433 6.91 -8.00 -27.72
C ALA A 433 5.40 -8.16 -28.03
N ASN A 434 4.86 -9.36 -27.84
CA ASN A 434 3.43 -9.66 -28.01
C ASN A 434 2.58 -9.32 -26.76
N SER A 435 3.18 -8.82 -25.69
CA SER A 435 2.49 -8.49 -24.44
C SER A 435 2.13 -7.00 -24.35
N PHE A 436 1.22 -6.68 -23.44
CA PHE A 436 0.89 -5.31 -23.08
C PHE A 436 0.63 -5.19 -21.58
N LEU A 437 1.10 -4.11 -20.99
CA LEU A 437 1.03 -3.85 -19.56
C LEU A 437 0.22 -2.59 -19.27
N VAL A 438 -0.81 -2.72 -18.45
CA VAL A 438 -1.53 -1.61 -17.84
C VAL A 438 -0.98 -1.47 -16.43
N SER A 439 -0.18 -0.44 -16.21
CA SER A 439 0.23 0.02 -14.89
C SER A 439 -0.98 0.69 -14.24
N SER A 440 -1.65 -0.09 -13.39
CA SER A 440 -2.92 0.25 -12.76
C SER A 440 -2.66 0.86 -11.40
N ASP A 441 -2.52 2.18 -11.36
CA ASP A 441 -2.25 2.96 -10.16
C ASP A 441 -3.24 4.12 -10.06
N VAL A 442 -3.61 4.53 -8.85
CA VAL A 442 -4.55 5.63 -8.61
C VAL A 442 -4.04 6.93 -9.23
N THR A 443 -4.98 7.79 -9.64
CA THR A 443 -4.67 9.12 -10.20
C THR A 443 -5.31 10.23 -9.35
N HIS A 444 -4.98 11.49 -9.66
CA HIS A 444 -5.47 12.62 -8.89
C HIS A 444 -6.78 13.17 -9.48
N ALA A 445 -7.90 12.95 -8.78
CA ALA A 445 -9.15 13.64 -9.08
C ALA A 445 -8.98 15.16 -8.91
N VAL A 446 -9.68 15.96 -9.72
CA VAL A 446 -9.67 17.42 -9.59
C VAL A 446 -10.18 17.85 -8.20
N ASN A 447 -9.35 18.60 -7.48
CA ASN A 447 -9.73 19.17 -6.19
C ASN A 447 -10.20 20.62 -6.39
N PRO A 448 -11.50 20.92 -6.18
CA PRO A 448 -12.06 22.24 -6.46
C PRO A 448 -11.48 23.35 -5.58
N ASN A 449 -10.85 23.01 -4.45
CA ASN A 449 -10.24 23.99 -3.55
C ASN A 449 -8.82 24.40 -3.99
N PHE A 450 -8.24 23.71 -4.97
CA PHE A 450 -6.85 23.91 -5.42
C PHE A 450 -6.75 23.86 -6.96
N LEU A 451 -7.73 24.41 -7.68
CA LEU A 451 -7.77 24.36 -9.15
C LEU A 451 -6.48 24.86 -9.81
N ASN A 452 -5.77 25.79 -9.18
CA ASN A 452 -4.52 26.36 -9.68
C ASN A 452 -3.38 25.35 -9.87
N VAL A 453 -3.43 24.17 -9.23
CA VAL A 453 -2.40 23.13 -9.40
C VAL A 453 -2.75 22.07 -10.46
N TYR A 454 -3.97 22.09 -11.00
CA TYR A 454 -4.40 21.16 -12.04
C TYR A 454 -4.20 21.74 -13.44
N LEU A 455 -3.91 20.87 -14.40
CA LEU A 455 -3.85 21.23 -15.81
C LEU A 455 -5.25 21.21 -16.41
N GLU A 456 -5.67 22.32 -17.02
CA GLU A 456 -6.95 22.40 -17.73
C GLU A 456 -7.07 21.29 -18.78
N ASN A 457 -8.27 20.70 -18.90
CA ASN A 457 -8.57 19.54 -19.77
C ASN A 457 -7.87 18.21 -19.42
N HIS A 458 -7.03 18.16 -18.37
CA HIS A 458 -6.29 16.97 -17.96
C HIS A 458 -6.45 16.66 -16.46
N ALA A 459 -7.64 16.93 -15.95
CA ALA A 459 -7.98 16.76 -14.54
C ALA A 459 -9.21 15.83 -14.43
N PRO A 460 -9.04 14.55 -14.07
CA PRO A 460 -10.14 13.58 -14.04
C PRO A 460 -11.12 13.86 -12.90
N HIS A 461 -12.35 13.43 -13.09
CA HIS A 461 -13.44 13.53 -12.11
C HIS A 461 -13.73 12.14 -11.51
N LEU A 462 -14.21 12.14 -10.26
CA LEU A 462 -14.73 10.92 -9.61
C LEU A 462 -15.99 10.40 -10.33
N ASN A 463 -16.29 9.11 -10.16
CA ASN A 463 -17.48 8.43 -10.71
C ASN A 463 -17.63 8.50 -12.24
N THR A 464 -16.53 8.72 -12.97
CA THR A 464 -16.58 8.92 -14.43
C THR A 464 -15.92 7.75 -15.17
N GLY A 465 -14.76 7.29 -14.71
CA GLY A 465 -14.02 6.18 -15.31
C GLY A 465 -12.53 6.26 -15.01
N VAL A 466 -11.79 5.26 -15.48
CA VAL A 466 -10.32 5.18 -15.37
C VAL A 466 -9.68 6.39 -16.08
N ALA A 467 -8.65 6.97 -15.48
CA ALA A 467 -7.87 8.04 -16.07
C ALA A 467 -6.54 7.49 -16.61
N VAL A 468 -6.23 7.79 -17.86
CA VAL A 468 -4.92 7.56 -18.48
C VAL A 468 -3.98 8.66 -18.01
N ALA A 469 -2.89 8.29 -17.34
CA ALA A 469 -1.88 9.21 -16.85
C ALA A 469 -0.79 9.40 -17.91
N ALA A 470 -0.59 10.63 -18.36
CA ALA A 470 0.44 10.99 -19.32
C ALA A 470 1.52 11.86 -18.66
N ASP A 471 2.78 11.58 -18.96
CA ASP A 471 3.91 12.41 -18.57
C ASP A 471 5.04 12.31 -19.61
N PRO A 472 5.52 13.44 -20.17
CA PRO A 472 6.56 13.42 -21.20
C PRO A 472 7.98 13.18 -20.65
N ASN A 473 8.16 13.09 -19.33
CA ASN A 473 9.47 12.96 -18.67
C ASN A 473 9.71 11.54 -18.10
N GLY A 474 8.89 10.56 -18.49
CA GLY A 474 9.08 9.16 -18.13
C GLY A 474 8.67 8.81 -16.70
N HIS A 475 7.89 9.66 -16.02
CA HIS A 475 7.22 9.27 -14.78
C HIS A 475 6.10 8.24 -15.04
N MET A 476 5.54 8.27 -16.25
CA MET A 476 4.54 7.35 -16.78
C MET A 476 5.08 6.73 -18.08
N THR A 477 4.63 5.54 -18.45
CA THR A 477 5.00 4.85 -19.71
C THR A 477 4.13 5.25 -20.89
N THR A 478 3.01 5.91 -20.62
CA THR A 478 1.97 6.21 -21.60
C THR A 478 2.50 6.95 -22.82
N ASP A 479 2.19 6.42 -23.99
CA ASP A 479 2.45 6.99 -25.30
C ASP A 479 1.20 6.93 -26.20
N SER A 480 1.34 7.39 -27.45
CA SER A 480 0.20 7.42 -28.39
C SER A 480 -0.34 6.03 -28.75
N VAL A 481 0.52 5.02 -28.90
CA VAL A 481 0.12 3.66 -29.30
C VAL A 481 -0.59 2.96 -28.16
N SER A 482 -0.02 3.04 -26.96
CA SER A 482 -0.59 2.48 -25.74
C SER A 482 -1.94 3.11 -25.39
N THR A 483 -2.06 4.44 -25.54
CA THR A 483 -3.34 5.15 -25.40
C THR A 483 -4.39 4.63 -26.39
N ALA A 484 -4.02 4.49 -27.67
CA ALA A 484 -4.95 4.02 -28.71
C ALA A 484 -5.43 2.58 -28.46
N ILE A 485 -4.53 1.68 -28.06
CA ILE A 485 -4.86 0.28 -27.73
C ILE A 485 -5.82 0.23 -26.53
N TYR A 486 -5.52 0.96 -25.46
CA TYR A 486 -6.34 0.93 -24.25
C TYR A 486 -7.71 1.57 -24.47
N GLN A 487 -7.77 2.67 -25.22
CA GLN A 487 -9.03 3.30 -25.64
C GLN A 487 -9.88 2.34 -26.48
N ALA A 488 -9.28 1.66 -27.48
CA ALA A 488 -10.00 0.69 -28.30
C ALA A 488 -10.56 -0.47 -27.47
N CYS A 489 -9.85 -0.90 -26.41
CA CYS A 489 -10.39 -1.88 -25.45
C CYS A 489 -11.57 -1.30 -24.66
N ALA A 490 -11.47 -0.08 -24.13
CA ALA A 490 -12.55 0.57 -23.39
C ALA A 490 -13.81 0.76 -24.25
N ASP A 491 -13.64 1.10 -25.53
CA ASP A 491 -14.73 1.33 -26.48
C ASP A 491 -15.58 0.08 -26.75
N LYS A 492 -14.99 -1.13 -26.71
CA LYS A 492 -15.73 -2.40 -26.91
C LYS A 492 -16.86 -2.60 -25.91
N VAL A 493 -16.71 -2.05 -24.70
CA VAL A 493 -17.75 -2.06 -23.65
C VAL A 493 -18.32 -0.66 -23.39
N GLY A 494 -17.91 0.33 -24.17
CA GLY A 494 -18.18 1.76 -24.03
C GLY A 494 -17.92 2.31 -22.63
N ALA A 495 -16.86 1.82 -21.97
CA ALA A 495 -16.33 2.43 -20.75
C ALA A 495 -15.73 3.80 -21.09
N LYS A 496 -15.83 4.74 -20.15
CA LYS A 496 -15.23 6.06 -20.33
C LYS A 496 -13.78 6.03 -19.83
N LEU A 497 -12.89 6.61 -20.61
CA LEU A 497 -11.55 6.99 -20.16
C LEU A 497 -11.50 8.50 -19.96
N GLN A 498 -10.68 8.90 -18.99
CA GLN A 498 -10.31 10.29 -18.73
C GLN A 498 -8.80 10.43 -18.96
N VAL A 499 -8.28 11.64 -18.87
CA VAL A 499 -6.83 11.90 -18.93
C VAL A 499 -6.39 12.68 -17.70
N PHE A 500 -5.23 12.30 -17.16
CA PHE A 500 -4.52 13.03 -16.14
C PHE A 500 -3.13 13.41 -16.66
N GLN A 501 -2.76 14.68 -16.49
CA GLN A 501 -1.39 15.15 -16.70
C GLN A 501 -1.12 16.34 -15.79
N ILE A 502 0.08 16.40 -15.22
CA ILE A 502 0.50 17.54 -14.40
C ILE A 502 0.71 18.80 -15.24
N ARG A 503 0.65 19.98 -14.61
CA ARG A 503 1.09 21.22 -15.24
C ARG A 503 2.61 21.19 -15.47
N ASN A 504 3.08 21.95 -16.45
CA ASN A 504 4.52 22.06 -16.76
C ASN A 504 5.37 22.59 -15.60
N ASP A 505 4.77 23.35 -14.68
CA ASP A 505 5.41 23.95 -13.50
C ASP A 505 5.20 23.13 -12.21
N SER A 506 4.73 21.89 -12.33
CA SER A 506 4.42 20.99 -11.21
C SER A 506 5.35 19.77 -11.18
N ARG A 507 5.27 18.98 -10.10
CA ARG A 507 6.01 17.72 -9.92
C ARG A 507 5.05 16.53 -10.06
N SER A 508 5.49 15.48 -10.75
CA SER A 508 4.79 14.20 -10.84
C SER A 508 5.30 13.22 -9.79
N GLY A 509 4.43 12.33 -9.33
CA GLY A 509 4.84 11.04 -8.75
C GLY A 509 5.35 10.09 -9.83
N GLY A 510 5.77 8.90 -9.45
CA GLY A 510 6.03 7.79 -10.37
C GLY A 510 5.09 6.63 -10.08
N THR A 511 5.19 5.56 -10.86
CA THR A 511 4.42 4.33 -10.70
C THR A 511 5.30 3.11 -10.98
N VAL A 512 4.73 1.91 -10.89
CA VAL A 512 5.40 0.67 -11.31
C VAL A 512 5.61 0.54 -12.82
N GLY A 513 4.90 1.32 -13.64
CA GLY A 513 4.87 1.21 -15.11
C GLY A 513 6.26 1.30 -15.74
N PRO A 514 6.99 2.42 -15.58
CA PRO A 514 8.33 2.57 -16.16
C PRO A 514 9.32 1.50 -15.70
N MET A 515 9.17 1.05 -14.44
CA MET A 515 10.04 0.03 -13.86
C MET A 515 9.85 -1.32 -14.56
N LEU A 516 8.60 -1.75 -14.73
CA LEU A 516 8.27 -3.04 -15.35
C LEU A 516 8.48 -3.01 -16.86
N SER A 517 8.12 -1.93 -17.53
CA SER A 517 8.35 -1.77 -18.97
C SER A 517 9.85 -1.76 -19.27
N SER A 518 10.66 -1.05 -18.48
CA SER A 518 12.12 -1.04 -18.66
C SER A 518 12.74 -2.43 -18.43
N ALA A 519 12.26 -3.18 -17.43
CA ALA A 519 12.78 -4.52 -17.11
C ALA A 519 12.40 -5.59 -18.15
N THR A 520 11.32 -5.41 -18.90
CA THR A 520 10.75 -6.44 -19.79
C THR A 520 10.72 -6.06 -21.27
N GLY A 521 10.78 -4.77 -21.60
CA GLY A 521 10.53 -4.23 -22.94
C GLY A 521 9.06 -4.27 -23.37
N ILE A 522 8.13 -4.59 -22.47
CA ILE A 522 6.70 -4.67 -22.76
C ILE A 522 6.13 -3.27 -22.96
N ARG A 523 5.34 -3.08 -24.04
CA ARG A 523 4.57 -1.84 -24.26
C ARG A 523 3.60 -1.63 -23.11
N ALA A 524 3.56 -0.42 -22.57
CA ALA A 524 2.82 -0.16 -21.35
C ALA A 524 2.04 1.16 -21.38
N ILE A 525 0.95 1.22 -20.61
CA ILE A 525 0.18 2.43 -20.30
C ILE A 525 0.05 2.58 -18.79
N ASP A 526 0.13 3.81 -18.28
CA ASP A 526 -0.29 4.13 -16.92
C ASP A 526 -1.74 4.59 -16.94
N ALA A 527 -2.61 3.84 -16.26
CA ALA A 527 -4.03 4.15 -16.19
C ALA A 527 -4.68 3.57 -14.94
N GLY A 528 -5.31 4.42 -14.13
CA GLY A 528 -6.07 3.96 -12.97
C GLY A 528 -7.05 4.98 -12.42
N LEU A 529 -7.61 4.68 -11.26
CA LEU A 529 -8.83 5.31 -10.77
C LEU A 529 -8.53 6.62 -10.03
N PRO A 530 -9.31 7.69 -10.26
CA PRO A 530 -9.06 8.97 -9.63
C PRO A 530 -9.46 8.96 -8.15
N GLN A 531 -8.66 9.64 -7.33
CA GLN A 531 -8.95 9.91 -5.92
C GLN A 531 -8.57 11.34 -5.52
N LEU A 532 -9.18 11.83 -4.45
CA LEU A 532 -8.76 13.02 -3.72
C LEU A 532 -7.91 12.60 -2.52
N SER A 533 -7.04 13.52 -2.08
CA SER A 533 -6.25 13.37 -0.86
C SER A 533 -5.40 12.09 -0.84
N MET A 534 -4.76 11.77 -1.97
CA MET A 534 -3.71 10.75 -2.06
C MET A 534 -2.67 10.95 -0.95
N HIS A 535 -2.21 9.85 -0.35
CA HIS A 535 -1.30 9.81 0.81
C HIS A 535 -1.83 10.39 2.14
N SER A 536 -3.10 10.79 2.22
CA SER A 536 -3.79 11.04 3.50
C SER A 536 -4.06 9.73 4.23
N ILE A 537 -4.05 9.74 5.58
CA ILE A 537 -4.53 8.58 6.36
C ILE A 537 -5.99 8.23 6.01
N ARG A 538 -6.75 9.21 5.52
CA ARG A 538 -8.13 9.05 5.03
C ARG A 538 -8.33 9.86 3.75
N ALA A 539 -8.39 9.16 2.63
CA ALA A 539 -8.58 9.68 1.29
C ALA A 539 -10.05 9.60 0.85
N THR A 540 -10.35 10.04 -0.37
CA THR A 540 -11.69 9.97 -0.95
C THR A 540 -11.65 9.52 -2.41
N THR A 541 -12.49 8.57 -2.79
CA THR A 541 -12.75 8.22 -4.21
C THR A 541 -14.25 8.24 -4.50
N GLY A 542 -14.66 8.12 -5.75
CA GLY A 542 -16.07 8.02 -6.11
C GLY A 542 -16.66 6.67 -5.71
N ALA A 543 -17.93 6.66 -5.31
CA ALA A 543 -18.63 5.44 -4.93
C ALA A 543 -18.74 4.41 -6.07
N LEU A 544 -18.76 4.86 -7.33
CA LEU A 544 -18.84 4.01 -8.51
C LEU A 544 -17.47 3.61 -9.06
N ASP A 545 -16.40 4.31 -8.68
CA ASP A 545 -15.06 4.11 -9.24
C ASP A 545 -14.53 2.66 -9.08
N PRO A 546 -14.75 1.94 -7.96
CA PRO A 546 -14.35 0.53 -7.87
C PRO A 546 -14.97 -0.31 -9.00
N GLY A 547 -16.27 -0.17 -9.27
CA GLY A 547 -16.96 -0.93 -10.31
C GLY A 547 -16.62 -0.46 -11.73
N LEU A 548 -16.38 0.83 -11.93
CA LEU A 548 -15.91 1.37 -13.21
C LEU A 548 -14.50 0.86 -13.55
N GLY A 549 -13.63 0.69 -12.54
CA GLY A 549 -12.33 0.05 -12.70
C GLY A 549 -12.45 -1.40 -13.13
N VAL A 550 -13.28 -2.19 -12.44
CA VAL A 550 -13.51 -3.60 -12.82
C VAL A 550 -14.00 -3.70 -14.27
N LEU A 551 -15.00 -2.90 -14.67
CA LEU A 551 -15.51 -2.88 -16.04
C LEU A 551 -14.40 -2.63 -17.07
N ASN A 552 -13.54 -1.63 -16.82
CA ASN A 552 -12.49 -1.25 -17.74
C ASN A 552 -11.40 -2.33 -17.84
N PHE A 553 -10.94 -2.83 -16.69
CA PHE A 553 -9.91 -3.86 -16.61
C PHE A 553 -10.37 -5.21 -17.19
N VAL A 554 -11.64 -5.61 -16.98
CA VAL A 554 -12.22 -6.79 -17.67
C VAL A 554 -12.18 -6.58 -19.18
N SER A 555 -12.53 -5.39 -19.65
CA SER A 555 -12.51 -5.09 -21.07
C SER A 555 -11.12 -5.22 -21.67
N PHE A 556 -10.09 -4.70 -20.99
CA PHE A 556 -8.70 -4.86 -21.41
C PHE A 556 -8.31 -6.35 -21.49
N LEU A 557 -8.52 -7.10 -20.40
CA LEU A 557 -8.15 -8.51 -20.33
C LEU A 557 -8.83 -9.37 -21.42
N ASN A 558 -10.06 -9.03 -21.82
CA ASN A 558 -10.81 -9.78 -22.82
C ASN A 558 -10.59 -9.32 -24.26
N ASN A 559 -10.30 -8.04 -24.48
CA ASN A 559 -10.29 -7.47 -25.83
C ASN A 559 -8.89 -7.17 -26.37
N PHE A 560 -7.86 -7.10 -25.52
CA PHE A 560 -6.50 -6.75 -25.94
C PHE A 560 -6.00 -7.63 -27.09
N GLU A 561 -6.23 -8.95 -27.05
CA GLU A 561 -5.80 -9.86 -28.12
C GLU A 561 -6.38 -9.49 -29.49
N SER A 562 -7.64 -9.07 -29.53
CA SER A 562 -8.31 -8.67 -30.78
C SER A 562 -7.85 -7.30 -31.25
N VAL A 563 -7.68 -6.36 -30.31
CA VAL A 563 -7.25 -4.99 -30.57
C VAL A 563 -5.80 -4.96 -31.06
N ASP A 564 -4.90 -5.71 -30.43
CA ASP A 564 -3.48 -5.75 -30.81
C ASP A 564 -3.27 -6.18 -32.27
N LYS A 565 -4.15 -7.03 -32.81
CA LYS A 565 -4.09 -7.46 -34.22
C LYS A 565 -4.35 -6.30 -35.20
N GLU A 566 -5.00 -5.23 -34.76
CA GLU A 566 -5.23 -4.02 -35.57
C GLU A 566 -3.94 -3.18 -35.72
N PHE A 567 -2.93 -3.42 -34.88
CA PHE A 567 -1.66 -2.68 -34.84
C PHE A 567 -0.47 -3.50 -35.38
N ARG A 568 -0.72 -4.63 -36.05
CA ARG A 568 0.30 -5.55 -36.58
C ARG A 568 0.55 -5.42 -38.06
#